data_AF-A0A5N6K4E2-F1
#
_entry.id   AF-A0A5N6K4E2-F1
#
_cell.length_a   1.000
_cell.length_b   1.000
_cell.length_c   1.000
_cell.angle_alpha   90.00
_cell.angle_beta   90.00
_cell.angle_gamma   90.00
#
_symmetry.space_group_name_H-M   'P 1'
#
loop_
_entity.id
_entity.type
_entity.pdbx_description
1 polymer ?
#
loop_
_entity_poly.entity_id
_entity_poly.type
_entity_poly.pdbx_seq_one_letter_code
_entity_poly.pdbx_strand_id
1 'polypeptide(L)'
;MLVIASTKEEDVNWVEEDFKNDSSVQSTIYTADDPTAANHPPKNKGHEVMIYLSYIIENYNNLSDVSIFMHSHQLAWHNNELLDLDSAQMISRLSSERVIREGYMNLRCHWHPGCPDWMHPGRVEEDDNKQEQTIMARAWMELFPLEPVPSVLAQPCCAQFAVSKDRIRALPLARYIFYRDWLLRTELSDFISGRVWEYIWQFVFSGQTTLCPKEHICYCDGYGICFGGEMEYQAYLDNQTAKDYLNIQIDDWNIRNEEMQNLINDGKEEEAEKLEKPDPDVKEKLEKEVNEIQQWLEINKEEAMQRGDVAPNRAKEVGREWEDGDGF
;
A
#
# COMPACT_ATOMS: atom_id res chain seq x y z
N MET A 1 -8.86 15.15 4.63
CA MET A 1 -8.56 14.74 6.02
C MET A 1 -7.70 13.50 6.00
N LEU A 2 -6.58 13.52 6.71
CA LEU A 2 -5.70 12.39 6.95
C LEU A 2 -5.98 11.81 8.34
N VAL A 3 -6.31 10.54 8.39
CA VAL A 3 -6.65 9.80 9.62
C VAL A 3 -5.54 8.79 9.85
N ILE A 4 -4.69 9.08 10.82
CA ILE A 4 -3.52 8.24 11.15
C ILE A 4 -3.86 7.35 12.32
N ALA A 5 -3.68 6.04 12.13
CA ALA A 5 -3.65 5.08 13.22
C ALA A 5 -2.20 4.92 13.72
N SER A 6 -1.96 5.18 15.01
CA SER A 6 -0.64 5.03 15.63
C SER A 6 -0.68 4.33 16.99
N THR A 7 0.50 3.93 17.45
CA THR A 7 0.78 3.60 18.87
C THR A 7 1.62 4.70 19.53
N LYS A 8 1.84 4.61 20.84
CA LYS A 8 2.66 5.57 21.61
C LYS A 8 4.11 5.65 21.14
N GLU A 9 4.67 4.54 20.67
CA GLU A 9 6.09 4.41 20.33
C GLU A 9 6.38 4.85 18.89
N GLU A 10 5.34 4.97 18.06
CA GLU A 10 5.48 5.34 16.65
C GLU A 10 5.64 6.85 16.47
N ASP A 11 6.55 7.23 15.58
CA ASP A 11 6.79 8.62 15.22
C ASP A 11 5.81 9.08 14.15
N VAL A 12 5.05 10.13 14.48
CA VAL A 12 4.06 10.77 13.62
C VAL A 12 4.36 12.25 13.38
N ASN A 13 5.54 12.74 13.80
CA ASN A 13 5.91 14.15 13.65
C ASN A 13 5.99 14.58 12.19
N TRP A 14 6.34 13.66 11.29
CA TRP A 14 6.40 13.89 9.84
C TRP A 14 5.08 14.47 9.28
N VAL A 15 3.93 14.09 9.84
CA VAL A 15 2.62 14.62 9.43
C VAL A 15 2.55 16.14 9.58
N GLU A 16 3.04 16.67 10.70
CA GLU A 16 3.08 18.12 10.91
C GLU A 16 4.22 18.76 10.11
N GLU A 17 5.39 18.13 10.09
CA GLU A 17 6.57 18.66 9.40
C GLU A 17 6.33 18.89 7.90
N ASP A 18 5.68 17.93 7.23
CA ASP A 18 5.41 17.94 5.79
C ASP A 18 4.17 18.76 5.43
N PHE A 19 3.11 18.75 6.25
CA PHE A 19 1.81 19.33 5.88
C PHE A 19 1.37 20.58 6.65
N LYS A 20 2.13 21.09 7.63
CA LYS A 20 1.76 22.32 8.38
C LYS A 20 1.47 23.55 7.51
N ASN A 21 2.08 23.64 6.33
CA ASN A 21 1.92 24.75 5.40
C ASN A 21 0.89 24.47 4.30
N ASP A 22 0.36 23.25 4.23
CA ASP A 22 -0.65 22.85 3.26
C ASP A 22 -2.04 22.88 3.90
N SER A 23 -2.77 23.97 3.67
CA SER A 23 -4.14 24.12 4.21
C SER A 23 -5.15 23.12 3.63
N SER A 24 -4.83 22.43 2.53
CA SER A 24 -5.68 21.40 1.95
C SER A 24 -5.62 20.07 2.73
N VAL A 25 -4.54 19.85 3.48
CA VAL A 25 -4.33 18.65 4.29
C VAL A 25 -4.58 18.97 5.76
N GLN A 26 -5.68 18.44 6.28
CA GLN A 26 -5.95 18.37 7.72
C GLN A 26 -5.64 16.97 8.20
N SER A 27 -5.15 16.82 9.43
CA SER A 27 -4.87 15.51 10.03
C SER A 27 -5.56 15.29 11.36
N THR A 28 -5.85 14.02 11.67
CA THR A 28 -6.28 13.55 12.98
C THR A 28 -5.50 12.28 13.29
N ILE A 29 -4.67 12.34 14.32
CA ILE A 29 -3.84 11.23 14.76
C ILE A 29 -4.56 10.56 15.94
N TYR A 30 -4.81 9.26 15.82
CA TYR A 30 -5.37 8.42 16.88
C TYR A 30 -4.29 7.53 17.47
N THR A 31 -4.21 7.46 18.80
CA THR A 31 -3.23 6.62 19.51
C THR A 31 -3.93 5.45 20.18
N ALA A 32 -3.73 4.24 19.63
CA ALA A 32 -4.48 3.03 19.97
C ALA A 32 -4.24 2.56 21.41
N ASP A 33 -3.02 2.66 21.91
CA ASP A 33 -2.56 2.13 23.21
C ASP A 33 -2.37 3.23 24.27
N ASP A 34 -2.91 4.43 24.03
CA ASP A 34 -2.96 5.52 25.02
C ASP A 34 -4.37 5.92 25.45
N PRO A 35 -4.87 5.42 26.60
CA PRO A 35 -6.15 5.86 27.15
C PRO A 35 -6.23 7.35 27.50
N THR A 36 -5.09 8.05 27.55
CA THR A 36 -5.01 9.49 27.84
C THR A 36 -4.87 10.37 26.61
N ALA A 37 -4.68 9.79 25.42
CA ALA A 37 -4.60 10.55 24.18
C ALA A 37 -5.94 11.24 23.87
N ALA A 38 -5.86 12.43 23.29
CA ALA A 38 -7.05 13.20 22.90
C ALA A 38 -7.96 12.41 21.94
N ASN A 39 -7.35 11.67 21.02
CA ASN A 39 -8.02 10.78 20.08
C ASN A 39 -7.66 9.33 20.38
N HIS A 40 -8.25 8.78 21.45
CA HIS A 40 -8.14 7.36 21.76
C HIS A 40 -9.39 6.61 21.27
N PRO A 41 -9.26 5.48 20.54
CA PRO A 41 -10.42 4.68 20.18
C PRO A 41 -11.12 4.09 21.42
N PRO A 42 -12.39 3.66 21.32
CA PRO A 42 -13.12 3.09 22.46
C PRO A 42 -12.44 1.86 23.10
N LYS A 43 -11.63 1.13 22.33
CA LYS A 43 -10.83 -0.01 22.77
C LYS A 43 -9.73 -0.27 21.75
N ASN A 44 -8.52 -0.64 22.19
CA ASN A 44 -7.52 -1.19 21.29
C ASN A 44 -7.93 -2.63 20.88
N LYS A 45 -8.65 -2.77 19.76
CA LYS A 45 -9.11 -4.05 19.20
C LYS A 45 -9.16 -3.96 17.69
N GLY A 46 -8.55 -4.92 17.00
CA GLY A 46 -8.55 -4.96 15.53
C GLY A 46 -7.68 -3.90 14.88
N HIS A 47 -6.63 -3.43 15.59
CA HIS A 47 -5.65 -2.48 15.11
C HIS A 47 -6.29 -1.19 14.55
N GLU A 48 -5.93 -0.76 13.35
CA GLU A 48 -6.37 0.47 12.69
C GLU A 48 -7.89 0.51 12.44
N VAL A 49 -8.55 -0.65 12.38
CA VAL A 49 -9.96 -0.76 12.06
C VAL A 49 -10.84 -0.03 13.08
N MET A 50 -10.54 -0.15 14.37
CA MET A 50 -11.30 0.54 15.40
C MET A 50 -11.19 2.06 15.24
N ILE A 51 -10.00 2.53 14.90
CA ILE A 51 -9.70 3.95 14.67
C ILE A 51 -10.49 4.45 13.46
N TYR A 52 -10.41 3.75 12.32
CA TYR A 52 -11.08 4.15 11.10
C TYR A 52 -12.60 4.19 11.28
N LEU A 53 -13.19 3.16 11.90
CA LEU A 53 -14.62 3.14 12.20
C LEU A 53 -15.02 4.22 13.19
N SER A 54 -14.20 4.50 14.21
CA SER A 54 -14.50 5.55 15.19
C SER A 54 -14.48 6.94 14.56
N TYR A 55 -13.45 7.25 13.76
CA TYR A 55 -13.39 8.50 12.99
C TYR A 55 -14.64 8.66 12.10
N ILE A 56 -15.01 7.62 11.34
CA ILE A 56 -16.19 7.69 10.46
C ILE A 56 -17.45 7.98 11.26
N ILE A 57 -17.66 7.31 12.40
CA ILE A 57 -18.84 7.47 13.25
C ILE A 57 -18.90 8.87 13.85
N GLU A 58 -17.77 9.35 14.39
CA GLU A 58 -17.66 10.65 15.06
C GLU A 58 -17.84 11.82 14.08
N ASN A 59 -17.35 11.66 12.85
CA ASN A 59 -17.32 12.72 11.84
C ASN A 59 -18.36 12.57 10.74
N TYR A 60 -19.25 11.56 10.79
CA TYR A 60 -20.20 11.22 9.70
C TYR A 60 -20.96 12.43 9.12
N ASN A 61 -21.38 13.36 9.99
CA ASN A 61 -22.11 14.57 9.59
C ASN A 61 -21.21 15.73 9.14
N ASN A 62 -19.90 15.66 9.39
CA ASN A 62 -18.91 16.70 9.13
C ASN A 62 -17.65 16.20 8.39
N LEU A 63 -17.79 15.18 7.52
CA LEU A 63 -16.68 14.64 6.74
C LEU A 63 -16.12 15.69 5.74
N SER A 64 -14.78 15.70 5.58
CA SER A 64 -14.10 16.31 4.43
C SER A 64 -14.43 15.57 3.14
N ASP A 65 -14.25 16.22 1.98
CA ASP A 65 -14.57 15.64 0.67
C ASP A 65 -13.83 14.32 0.40
N VAL A 66 -12.57 14.24 0.86
CA VAL A 66 -11.77 13.01 0.90
C VAL A 66 -11.24 12.77 2.31
N SER A 67 -11.42 11.54 2.80
CA SER A 67 -10.77 11.01 4.00
C SER A 67 -9.76 9.94 3.61
N ILE A 68 -8.51 10.10 4.05
CA ILE A 68 -7.38 9.20 3.79
C ILE A 68 -7.09 8.46 5.10
N PHE A 69 -7.19 7.14 5.09
CA PHE A 69 -6.94 6.27 6.24
C PHE A 69 -5.60 5.57 6.03
N MET A 70 -4.67 5.76 6.97
CA MET A 70 -3.28 5.34 6.79
C MET A 70 -2.61 4.97 8.12
N HIS A 71 -1.57 4.15 8.03
CA HIS A 71 -0.69 3.85 9.15
C HIS A 71 0.22 5.04 9.47
N SER A 72 0.84 5.00 10.63
CA SER A 72 1.72 6.05 11.17
C SER A 72 3.08 6.17 10.50
N HIS A 73 3.58 5.12 9.85
CA HIS A 73 4.95 5.08 9.32
C HIS A 73 5.11 5.96 8.08
N GLN A 74 6.09 6.88 8.08
CA GLN A 74 6.44 7.65 6.88
C GLN A 74 7.05 6.75 5.80
N LEU A 75 8.13 6.05 6.16
CA LEU A 75 8.82 5.14 5.26
C LEU A 75 8.43 3.70 5.58
N ALA A 76 7.80 3.01 4.63
CA ALA A 76 7.32 1.65 4.86
C ALA A 76 7.36 0.80 3.59
N TRP A 77 7.68 -0.49 3.75
CA TRP A 77 7.69 -1.47 2.65
C TRP A 77 6.35 -1.55 1.91
N HIS A 78 5.25 -1.20 2.58
CA HIS A 78 3.92 -1.29 2.02
C HIS A 78 3.44 -0.04 1.27
N ASN A 79 4.28 1.00 1.24
CA ASN A 79 4.06 2.18 0.44
C ASN A 79 4.49 1.95 -1.02
N ASN A 80 4.20 2.90 -1.88
CA ASN A 80 4.48 2.80 -3.31
C ASN A 80 5.97 3.04 -3.60
N GLU A 81 6.65 2.07 -4.21
CA GLU A 81 8.05 2.17 -4.65
C GLU A 81 8.31 3.35 -5.59
N LEU A 82 7.41 3.63 -6.54
CA LEU A 82 7.49 4.81 -7.42
C LEU A 82 7.29 6.15 -6.69
N LEU A 83 7.00 6.12 -5.40
CA LEU A 83 6.91 7.28 -4.51
C LEU A 83 7.88 7.10 -3.33
N ASP A 84 8.99 6.40 -3.58
CA ASP A 84 10.14 6.25 -2.68
C ASP A 84 9.77 5.62 -1.32
N LEU A 85 8.72 4.80 -1.32
CA LEU A 85 8.16 4.17 -0.11
C LEU A 85 7.71 5.19 0.96
N ASP A 86 7.45 6.43 0.55
CA ASP A 86 7.16 7.56 1.43
C ASP A 86 5.67 7.94 1.42
N SER A 87 5.06 7.84 2.61
CA SER A 87 3.69 8.24 2.90
C SER A 87 3.42 9.71 2.56
N ALA A 88 4.37 10.60 2.78
CA ALA A 88 4.23 12.02 2.47
C ALA A 88 4.13 12.26 0.96
N GLN A 89 4.93 11.53 0.16
CA GLN A 89 4.84 11.56 -1.30
C GLN A 89 3.51 11.00 -1.80
N MET A 90 3.04 9.91 -1.19
CA MET A 90 1.72 9.33 -1.50
C MET A 90 0.58 10.31 -1.24
N ILE A 91 0.54 10.96 -0.07
CA ILE A 91 -0.50 11.95 0.23
C ILE A 91 -0.42 13.14 -0.73
N SER A 92 0.79 13.68 -0.96
CA SER A 92 0.99 14.89 -1.77
C SER A 92 0.59 14.71 -3.23
N ARG A 93 0.74 13.50 -3.79
CA ARG A 93 0.42 13.22 -5.19
C ARG A 93 -0.96 12.59 -5.41
N LEU A 94 -1.65 12.19 -4.34
CA LEU A 94 -2.96 11.54 -4.44
C LEU A 94 -3.99 12.45 -5.14
N SER A 95 -4.56 11.96 -6.24
CA SER A 95 -5.66 12.63 -6.95
C SER A 95 -6.95 12.53 -6.13
N SER A 96 -7.39 13.66 -5.58
CA SER A 96 -8.68 13.73 -4.89
C SER A 96 -9.84 13.50 -5.87
N GLU A 97 -9.70 13.97 -7.11
CA GLU A 97 -10.66 13.81 -8.19
C GLU A 97 -10.90 12.34 -8.52
N ARG A 98 -9.83 11.52 -8.57
CA ARG A 98 -9.96 10.07 -8.72
C ARG A 98 -10.70 9.46 -7.53
N VAL A 99 -10.33 9.81 -6.30
CA VAL A 99 -10.98 9.27 -5.09
C VAL A 99 -12.47 9.63 -5.07
N ILE A 100 -12.84 10.83 -5.50
CA ILE A 100 -14.23 11.28 -5.59
C ILE A 100 -14.97 10.53 -6.69
N ARG A 101 -14.38 10.40 -7.88
CA ARG A 101 -14.97 9.72 -9.04
C ARG A 101 -15.23 8.24 -8.77
N GLU A 102 -14.24 7.51 -8.24
CA GLU A 102 -14.38 6.09 -7.93
C GLU A 102 -15.10 5.86 -6.59
N GLY A 103 -15.05 6.85 -5.71
CA GLY A 103 -15.56 6.84 -4.34
C GLY A 103 -14.66 6.14 -3.33
N TYR A 104 -13.79 5.23 -3.79
CA TYR A 104 -12.83 4.47 -2.98
C TYR A 104 -11.56 4.21 -3.80
N MET A 105 -10.40 4.37 -3.17
CA MET A 105 -9.11 4.03 -3.75
C MET A 105 -8.21 3.42 -2.69
N ASN A 106 -7.67 2.24 -2.96
CA ASN A 106 -6.56 1.70 -2.18
C ASN A 106 -5.30 2.52 -2.47
N LEU A 107 -4.55 2.92 -1.44
CA LEU A 107 -3.35 3.75 -1.64
C LEU A 107 -2.18 2.94 -2.21
N ARG A 108 -2.17 1.62 -2.04
CA ARG A 108 -1.15 0.75 -2.63
C ARG A 108 -1.52 0.42 -4.07
N CYS A 109 -0.58 0.67 -4.99
CA CYS A 109 -0.75 0.28 -6.39
C CYS A 109 -0.21 -1.12 -6.70
N HIS A 110 0.82 -1.57 -5.98
CA HIS A 110 1.41 -2.90 -6.16
C HIS A 110 0.41 -4.01 -5.86
N TRP A 111 0.28 -4.97 -6.77
CA TRP A 111 -0.64 -6.09 -6.63
C TRP A 111 -0.26 -7.06 -5.52
N HIS A 112 1.03 -7.31 -5.31
CA HIS A 112 1.47 -8.21 -4.26
C HIS A 112 1.69 -7.44 -2.94
N PRO A 113 1.23 -7.96 -1.78
CA PRO A 113 0.22 -9.01 -1.64
C PRO A 113 -1.20 -8.49 -1.88
N GLY A 114 -2.13 -9.39 -2.23
CA GLY A 114 -3.57 -9.07 -2.25
C GLY A 114 -4.29 -9.16 -3.61
N CYS A 115 -3.59 -9.05 -4.73
CA CYS A 115 -4.13 -9.19 -6.09
C CYS A 115 -3.38 -10.24 -6.93
N PRO A 116 -4.02 -10.79 -7.97
CA PRO A 116 -5.43 -10.66 -8.33
C PRO A 116 -6.36 -11.66 -7.61
N ASP A 117 -5.79 -12.67 -6.93
CA ASP A 117 -6.50 -13.83 -6.40
C ASP A 117 -5.95 -14.20 -5.01
N TRP A 118 -6.20 -13.33 -4.03
CA TRP A 118 -5.55 -13.46 -2.72
C TRP A 118 -6.29 -14.38 -1.77
N MET A 119 -7.53 -14.08 -1.43
CA MET A 119 -8.23 -14.76 -0.34
C MET A 119 -9.42 -15.56 -0.86
N HIS A 120 -9.50 -16.83 -0.45
CA HIS A 120 -10.60 -17.72 -0.79
C HIS A 120 -11.38 -18.10 0.47
N PRO A 121 -12.46 -17.40 0.83
CA PRO A 121 -13.22 -17.66 2.05
C PRO A 121 -13.72 -19.11 2.20
N GLY A 122 -13.93 -19.82 1.09
CA GLY A 122 -14.34 -21.23 1.09
C GLY A 122 -13.22 -22.23 1.38
N ARG A 123 -11.95 -21.81 1.46
CA ARG A 123 -10.83 -22.69 1.80
C ARG A 123 -10.68 -22.81 3.32
N VAL A 124 -10.60 -24.05 3.79
CA VAL A 124 -10.44 -24.40 5.22
C VAL A 124 -9.02 -24.85 5.57
N GLU A 125 -8.13 -24.94 4.58
CA GLU A 125 -6.72 -25.24 4.78
C GLU A 125 -6.03 -24.01 5.39
N GLU A 126 -5.25 -24.25 6.44
CA GLU A 126 -4.42 -23.22 7.08
C GLU A 126 -3.27 -22.83 6.14
N ASP A 127 -3.01 -21.54 6.05
CA ASP A 127 -1.90 -20.94 5.31
C ASP A 127 -1.27 -19.90 6.23
N ASP A 128 0.00 -20.08 6.57
CA ASP A 128 0.74 -19.19 7.48
C ASP A 128 0.80 -17.75 6.95
N ASN A 129 0.66 -17.57 5.63
CA ASN A 129 0.65 -16.25 5.00
C ASN A 129 -0.74 -15.60 4.96
N LYS A 130 -1.80 -16.38 5.26
CA LYS A 130 -3.22 -15.98 5.16
C LYS A 130 -4.03 -16.58 6.32
N GLN A 131 -3.59 -16.33 7.54
CA GLN A 131 -4.17 -16.91 8.76
C GLN A 131 -5.67 -16.59 8.92
N GLU A 132 -6.13 -15.48 8.35
CA GLU A 132 -7.54 -15.09 8.33
C GLU A 132 -8.43 -15.86 7.33
N GLN A 133 -7.86 -16.60 6.37
CA GLN A 133 -8.63 -17.22 5.29
C GLN A 133 -9.67 -18.21 5.80
N THR A 134 -9.29 -19.06 6.75
CA THR A 134 -10.16 -20.11 7.29
C THR A 134 -11.34 -19.56 8.10
N ILE A 135 -11.23 -18.32 8.61
CA ILE A 135 -12.30 -17.65 9.36
C ILE A 135 -13.12 -16.68 8.49
N MET A 136 -12.61 -16.29 7.32
CA MET A 136 -13.22 -15.25 6.50
C MET A 136 -14.67 -15.57 6.11
N ALA A 137 -15.01 -16.81 5.75
CA ALA A 137 -16.40 -17.16 5.43
C ALA A 137 -17.36 -16.91 6.61
N ARG A 138 -16.94 -17.25 7.83
CA ARG A 138 -17.74 -16.99 9.04
C ARG A 138 -17.88 -15.49 9.28
N ALA A 139 -16.77 -14.75 9.27
CA ALA A 139 -16.79 -13.30 9.46
C ALA A 139 -17.66 -12.60 8.39
N TRP A 140 -17.57 -13.05 7.14
CA TRP A 140 -18.40 -12.56 6.03
C TRP A 140 -19.89 -12.74 6.31
N MET A 141 -20.32 -13.95 6.71
CA MET A 141 -21.73 -14.20 7.02
C MET A 141 -22.25 -13.37 8.19
N GLU A 142 -21.39 -13.07 9.18
CA GLU A 142 -21.74 -12.22 10.31
C GLU A 142 -21.85 -10.73 9.90
N LEU A 143 -20.94 -10.25 9.05
CA LEU A 143 -20.88 -8.84 8.61
C LEU A 143 -21.87 -8.52 7.47
N PHE A 144 -22.06 -9.46 6.55
CA PHE A 144 -22.84 -9.32 5.32
C PHE A 144 -23.84 -10.47 5.14
N PRO A 145 -24.81 -10.64 6.06
CA PRO A 145 -25.69 -11.81 6.10
C PRO A 145 -26.61 -11.97 4.89
N LEU A 146 -26.75 -10.93 4.06
CA LEU A 146 -27.56 -10.95 2.84
C LEU A 146 -26.75 -11.15 1.57
N GLU A 147 -25.42 -11.18 1.69
CA GLU A 147 -24.50 -11.32 0.56
C GLU A 147 -23.97 -12.76 0.50
N PRO A 148 -23.89 -13.37 -0.69
CA PRO A 148 -23.26 -14.68 -0.81
C PRO A 148 -21.78 -14.58 -0.40
N VAL A 149 -21.26 -15.64 0.23
CA VAL A 149 -19.82 -15.73 0.50
C VAL A 149 -19.08 -15.77 -0.83
N PRO A 150 -18.15 -14.84 -1.09
CA PRO A 150 -17.47 -14.77 -2.37
C PRO A 150 -16.46 -15.91 -2.51
N SER A 151 -16.21 -16.32 -3.76
CA SER A 151 -15.17 -17.31 -4.07
C SER A 151 -13.76 -16.73 -3.93
N VAL A 152 -13.62 -15.41 -4.14
CA VAL A 152 -12.37 -14.67 -4.10
C VAL A 152 -12.62 -13.29 -3.49
N LEU A 153 -11.75 -12.90 -2.57
CA LEU A 153 -11.54 -11.53 -2.13
C LEU A 153 -10.14 -11.09 -2.54
N ALA A 154 -10.05 -9.98 -3.25
CA ALA A 154 -8.77 -9.46 -3.72
C ALA A 154 -8.79 -7.93 -3.83
N GLN A 155 -7.73 -7.34 -3.31
CA GLN A 155 -7.32 -5.95 -3.47
C GLN A 155 -5.88 -5.85 -2.96
N PRO A 156 -5.10 -4.82 -3.34
CA PRO A 156 -3.81 -4.58 -2.70
C PRO A 156 -3.93 -4.55 -1.17
N CYS A 157 -2.95 -5.09 -0.46
CA CYS A 157 -3.00 -5.29 0.99
C CYS A 157 -3.09 -4.00 1.82
N CYS A 158 -3.04 -4.23 3.13
CA CYS A 158 -2.47 -3.32 4.11
C CYS A 158 -3.37 -2.17 4.57
N ALA A 159 -4.68 -2.20 4.25
CA ALA A 159 -5.69 -1.34 4.84
C ALA A 159 -5.39 0.18 4.80
N GLN A 160 -4.62 0.65 3.81
CA GLN A 160 -4.44 2.08 3.55
C GLN A 160 -5.28 2.47 2.34
N PHE A 161 -6.22 3.39 2.53
CA PHE A 161 -7.17 3.75 1.48
C PHE A 161 -7.72 5.16 1.64
N ALA A 162 -8.15 5.76 0.55
CA ALA A 162 -8.88 7.01 0.52
C ALA A 162 -10.34 6.78 0.11
N VAL A 163 -11.26 7.49 0.75
CA VAL A 163 -12.70 7.39 0.50
C VAL A 163 -13.29 8.77 0.39
N SER A 164 -14.18 8.95 -0.59
CA SER A 164 -14.96 10.18 -0.69
C SER A 164 -16.02 10.26 0.40
N LYS A 165 -16.38 11.48 0.76
CA LYS A 165 -17.49 11.79 1.67
C LYS A 165 -18.79 11.14 1.24
N ASP A 166 -19.14 11.27 -0.04
CA ASP A 166 -20.38 10.75 -0.58
C ASP A 166 -20.38 9.22 -0.54
N ARG A 167 -19.21 8.60 -0.74
CA ARG A 167 -19.10 7.15 -0.61
C ARG A 167 -19.28 6.67 0.83
N ILE A 168 -18.70 7.35 1.81
CA ILE A 168 -18.96 7.03 3.22
C ILE A 168 -20.46 7.20 3.55
N ARG A 169 -21.11 8.23 2.99
CA ARG A 169 -22.54 8.49 3.22
C ARG A 169 -23.49 7.59 2.47
N ALA A 170 -23.01 6.85 1.47
CA ALA A 170 -23.81 5.83 0.78
C ALA A 170 -24.25 4.71 1.73
N LEU A 171 -23.49 4.46 2.80
CA LEU A 171 -23.92 3.59 3.90
C LEU A 171 -24.47 4.43 5.06
N PRO A 172 -25.60 4.04 5.66
CA PRO A 172 -26.15 4.75 6.81
C PRO A 172 -25.20 4.64 8.02
N LEU A 173 -25.15 5.67 8.87
CA LEU A 173 -24.33 5.69 10.10
C LEU A 173 -24.49 4.40 10.96
N ALA A 174 -25.72 3.89 11.06
CA ALA A 174 -26.01 2.66 11.80
C ALA A 174 -25.22 1.44 11.30
N ARG A 175 -24.84 1.42 10.02
CA ARG A 175 -24.02 0.36 9.43
C ARG A 175 -22.58 0.39 9.96
N TYR A 176 -21.99 1.57 10.08
CA TYR A 176 -20.65 1.73 10.68
C TYR A 176 -20.65 1.40 12.18
N ILE A 177 -21.72 1.78 12.89
CA ILE A 177 -21.90 1.38 14.30
C ILE A 177 -21.97 -0.14 14.42
N PHE A 178 -22.77 -0.80 13.56
CA PHE A 178 -22.86 -2.26 13.51
C PHE A 178 -21.48 -2.92 13.28
N TYR A 179 -20.70 -2.40 12.35
CA TYR A 179 -19.34 -2.88 12.07
C TYR A 179 -18.41 -2.75 13.28
N ARG A 180 -18.44 -1.60 13.96
CA ARG A 180 -17.64 -1.37 15.17
C ARG A 180 -18.08 -2.30 16.30
N ASP A 181 -19.39 -2.50 16.45
CA ASP A 181 -19.92 -3.37 17.48
C ASP A 181 -19.60 -4.85 17.21
N TRP A 182 -19.56 -5.29 15.94
CA TRP A 182 -19.06 -6.63 15.58
C TRP A 182 -17.61 -6.80 16.03
N LEU A 183 -16.76 -5.80 15.76
CA LEU A 183 -15.35 -5.82 16.15
C LEU A 183 -15.16 -5.87 17.68
N LEU A 184 -16.01 -5.17 18.43
CA LEU A 184 -15.98 -5.18 19.90
C LEU A 184 -16.46 -6.52 20.50
N ARG A 185 -17.40 -7.19 19.84
CA ARG A 185 -18.08 -8.40 20.35
C ARG A 185 -17.45 -9.71 19.90
N THR A 186 -16.71 -9.70 18.79
CA THR A 186 -16.09 -10.91 18.24
C THR A 186 -15.04 -11.49 19.19
N GLU A 187 -14.98 -12.81 19.27
CA GLU A 187 -13.98 -13.55 20.07
C GLU A 187 -12.64 -13.68 19.33
N LEU A 188 -12.56 -13.23 18.06
CA LEU A 188 -11.32 -13.25 17.30
C LEU A 188 -10.25 -12.36 17.97
N SER A 189 -8.99 -12.77 17.88
CA SER A 189 -7.87 -11.95 18.35
C SER A 189 -7.81 -10.63 17.58
N ASP A 190 -7.10 -9.63 18.13
CA ASP A 190 -6.93 -8.33 17.47
C ASP A 190 -6.34 -8.48 16.08
N PHE A 191 -5.24 -9.25 16.01
CA PHE A 191 -4.58 -9.63 14.78
C PHE A 191 -5.55 -10.22 13.73
N ILE A 192 -6.31 -11.27 14.06
CA ILE A 192 -7.20 -11.92 13.09
C ILE A 192 -8.36 -11.01 12.70
N SER A 193 -8.96 -10.30 13.65
CA SER A 193 -10.04 -9.37 13.35
C SER A 193 -9.59 -8.20 12.47
N GLY A 194 -8.37 -7.67 12.67
CA GLY A 194 -7.78 -6.64 11.81
C GLY A 194 -7.54 -7.16 10.39
N ARG A 195 -6.95 -8.36 10.27
CA ARG A 195 -6.72 -9.03 8.99
C ARG A 195 -8.00 -9.33 8.21
N VAL A 196 -9.09 -9.70 8.88
CA VAL A 196 -10.40 -9.82 8.22
C VAL A 196 -10.80 -8.48 7.59
N TRP A 197 -10.65 -7.38 8.33
CA TRP A 197 -11.02 -6.06 7.86
C TRP A 197 -10.15 -5.54 6.71
N GLU A 198 -8.84 -5.85 6.73
CA GLU A 198 -7.89 -5.53 5.65
C GLU A 198 -8.42 -5.94 4.27
N TYR A 199 -9.14 -7.07 4.17
CA TYR A 199 -9.62 -7.64 2.90
C TYR A 199 -11.12 -7.48 2.63
N ILE A 200 -11.83 -6.62 3.37
CA ILE A 200 -13.25 -6.31 3.11
C ILE A 200 -13.52 -4.82 2.88
N TRP A 201 -12.57 -3.92 3.11
CA TRP A 201 -12.77 -2.48 2.89
C TRP A 201 -13.21 -2.16 1.45
N GLN A 202 -12.62 -2.82 0.45
CA GLN A 202 -13.05 -2.71 -0.93
C GLN A 202 -14.51 -3.12 -1.10
N PHE A 203 -14.97 -4.17 -0.43
CA PHE A 203 -16.38 -4.56 -0.53
C PHE A 203 -17.30 -3.54 0.15
N VAL A 204 -16.91 -3.06 1.34
CA VAL A 204 -17.67 -2.04 2.08
C VAL A 204 -17.90 -0.79 1.26
N PHE A 205 -16.88 -0.31 0.53
CA PHE A 205 -16.97 0.96 -0.19
C PHE A 205 -17.20 0.84 -1.70
N SER A 206 -16.90 -0.28 -2.36
CA SER A 206 -17.14 -0.44 -3.80
C SER A 206 -18.24 -1.45 -4.13
N GLY A 207 -18.60 -2.32 -3.19
CA GLY A 207 -19.47 -3.47 -3.44
C GLY A 207 -18.79 -4.58 -4.25
N GLN A 208 -17.50 -4.43 -4.59
CA GLN A 208 -16.74 -5.42 -5.36
C GLN A 208 -15.96 -6.33 -4.43
N THR A 209 -15.91 -7.61 -4.75
CA THR A 209 -15.13 -8.60 -3.99
C THR A 209 -13.67 -8.64 -4.47
N THR A 210 -13.46 -8.31 -5.75
CA THR A 210 -12.14 -8.21 -6.40
C THR A 210 -11.99 -6.82 -6.97
N LEU A 211 -11.09 -6.00 -6.40
CA LEU A 211 -10.76 -4.66 -6.87
C LEU A 211 -9.24 -4.55 -7.07
N CYS A 212 -8.79 -4.98 -8.26
CA CYS A 212 -7.39 -5.02 -8.64
C CYS A 212 -7.17 -4.20 -9.92
N PRO A 213 -7.16 -2.85 -9.81
CA PRO A 213 -6.84 -2.01 -10.96
C PRO A 213 -5.44 -2.33 -11.45
N LYS A 214 -5.19 -2.24 -12.77
CA LYS A 214 -3.84 -2.39 -13.31
C LYS A 214 -2.91 -1.37 -12.64
N GLU A 215 -1.69 -1.79 -12.29
CA GLU A 215 -0.78 -0.96 -11.49
C GLU A 215 -0.47 0.37 -12.20
N HIS A 216 -0.21 0.37 -13.51
CA HIS A 216 0.02 1.60 -14.28
C HIS A 216 -1.18 2.55 -14.26
N ILE A 217 -2.40 2.03 -14.24
CA ILE A 217 -3.63 2.84 -14.08
C ILE A 217 -3.70 3.40 -12.66
N CYS A 218 -3.38 2.60 -11.64
CA CYS A 218 -3.31 3.07 -10.25
C CYS A 218 -2.32 4.25 -10.11
N TYR A 219 -1.11 4.07 -10.65
CA TYR A 219 -0.07 5.08 -10.61
C TYR A 219 -0.40 6.34 -11.40
N CYS A 220 -0.87 6.19 -12.64
CA CYS A 220 -1.12 7.34 -13.50
C CYS A 220 -2.27 8.20 -13.00
N ASP A 221 -3.46 7.62 -12.86
CA ASP A 221 -4.66 8.38 -12.51
C ASP A 221 -4.70 8.75 -11.02
N GLY A 222 -4.04 7.95 -10.18
CA GLY A 222 -4.06 8.11 -8.72
C GLY A 222 -2.94 8.98 -8.19
N TYR A 223 -1.76 8.91 -8.79
CA TYR A 223 -0.56 9.60 -8.32
C TYR A 223 0.14 10.44 -9.39
N GLY A 224 -0.38 10.47 -10.62
CA GLY A 224 0.23 11.22 -11.71
C GLY A 224 1.56 10.66 -12.16
N ILE A 225 1.74 9.34 -12.15
CA ILE A 225 2.93 8.70 -12.72
C ILE A 225 2.48 7.88 -13.93
N CYS A 226 2.55 8.50 -15.11
CA CYS A 226 1.94 7.97 -16.34
C CYS A 226 3.00 7.49 -17.33
N PHE A 227 3.20 6.17 -17.40
CA PHE A 227 4.17 5.54 -18.29
C PHE A 227 3.74 5.52 -19.76
N GLY A 228 2.50 5.88 -20.08
CA GLY A 228 2.02 6.05 -21.46
C GLY A 228 1.44 4.76 -22.05
N GLY A 229 1.10 3.82 -21.18
CA GLY A 229 0.63 2.50 -21.54
C GLY A 229 1.19 1.41 -20.62
N GLU A 230 0.52 0.27 -20.70
CA GLU A 230 0.90 -0.95 -19.97
C GLU A 230 2.27 -1.49 -20.44
N MET A 231 2.60 -1.35 -21.72
CA MET A 231 3.87 -1.86 -22.27
C MET A 231 5.07 -1.08 -21.74
N GLU A 232 4.95 0.24 -21.67
CA GLU A 232 5.98 1.15 -21.17
C GLU A 232 6.19 0.95 -19.66
N TYR A 233 5.11 0.76 -18.90
CA TYR A 233 5.20 0.39 -17.49
C TYR A 233 5.84 -0.99 -17.31
N GLN A 234 5.49 -1.97 -18.14
CA GLN A 234 6.11 -3.30 -18.06
C GLN A 234 7.61 -3.24 -18.37
N ALA A 235 8.03 -2.44 -19.36
CA ALA A 235 9.46 -2.23 -19.65
C ALA A 235 10.20 -1.62 -18.44
N TYR A 236 9.53 -0.74 -17.68
CA TYR A 236 10.08 -0.22 -16.44
C TYR A 236 10.27 -1.31 -15.38
N LEU A 237 9.25 -2.14 -15.15
CA LEU A 237 9.33 -3.25 -14.20
C LEU A 237 10.37 -4.30 -14.60
N ASP A 238 10.50 -4.59 -15.89
CA ASP A 238 11.49 -5.55 -16.40
C ASP A 238 12.92 -5.04 -16.14
N ASN A 239 13.17 -3.75 -16.34
CA ASN A 239 14.46 -3.13 -16.02
C ASN A 239 14.73 -3.11 -14.50
N GLN A 240 13.72 -2.80 -13.68
CA GLN A 240 13.84 -2.89 -12.23
C GLN A 240 14.20 -4.32 -11.79
N THR A 241 13.52 -5.33 -12.33
CA THR A 241 13.80 -6.74 -12.06
C THR A 241 15.20 -7.15 -12.51
N ALA A 242 15.64 -6.69 -13.69
CA ALA A 242 16.99 -6.96 -14.18
C ALA A 242 18.06 -6.35 -13.26
N LYS A 243 17.86 -5.11 -12.80
CA LYS A 243 18.73 -4.46 -11.82
C LYS A 243 18.84 -5.25 -10.53
N ASP A 244 17.72 -5.71 -9.99
CA ASP A 244 17.68 -6.48 -8.74
C ASP A 244 18.42 -7.82 -8.89
N TYR A 245 18.27 -8.49 -10.03
CA TYR A 245 19.02 -9.70 -10.34
C TYR A 245 20.54 -9.47 -10.45
N LEU A 246 20.96 -8.33 -11.02
CA LEU A 246 22.38 -7.96 -11.06
C LEU A 246 22.94 -7.64 -9.67
N ASN A 247 22.16 -6.96 -8.82
CA ASN A 247 22.54 -6.71 -7.43
C ASN A 247 22.73 -8.00 -6.63
N ILE A 248 21.86 -8.99 -6.80
CA ILE A 248 22.03 -10.32 -6.17
C ILE A 248 23.36 -10.95 -6.60
N GLN A 249 23.73 -10.87 -7.88
CA GLN A 249 25.02 -11.39 -8.34
C GLN A 249 26.22 -10.63 -7.76
N ILE A 250 26.10 -9.32 -7.57
CA ILE A 250 27.13 -8.49 -6.90
C ILE A 250 27.25 -8.92 -5.43
N ASP A 251 26.14 -9.15 -4.74
CA ASP A 251 26.12 -9.62 -3.36
C ASP A 251 26.75 -11.01 -3.23
N ASP A 252 26.40 -11.95 -4.10
CA ASP A 252 27.02 -13.29 -4.17
C ASP A 252 28.53 -13.21 -4.46
N TRP A 253 28.96 -12.25 -5.29
CA TRP A 253 30.38 -11.99 -5.50
C TRP A 253 31.04 -11.46 -4.22
N ASN A 254 30.40 -10.52 -3.53
CA ASN A 254 30.92 -9.91 -2.30
C ASN A 254 31.11 -10.96 -1.19
N ILE A 255 30.11 -11.82 -1.00
CA ILE A 255 30.15 -12.92 -0.02
C ILE A 255 31.33 -13.86 -0.32
N ARG A 256 31.46 -14.34 -1.56
CA ARG A 256 32.57 -15.23 -1.95
C ARG A 256 33.95 -14.57 -1.76
N ASN A 257 34.05 -13.27 -2.08
CA ASN A 257 35.29 -12.54 -1.88
C ASN A 257 35.62 -12.37 -0.39
N GLU A 258 34.63 -12.08 0.44
CA GLU A 258 34.81 -12.00 1.89
C GLU A 258 35.23 -13.35 2.51
N GLU A 259 34.57 -14.45 2.13
CA GLU A 259 34.92 -15.82 2.56
C GLU A 259 36.37 -16.16 2.20
N MET A 260 36.79 -15.86 0.97
CA MET A 260 38.16 -16.10 0.52
C MET A 260 39.17 -15.24 1.31
N GLN A 261 38.88 -13.96 1.54
CA GLN A 261 39.76 -13.08 2.35
C GLN A 261 39.86 -13.56 3.79
N ASN A 262 38.77 -14.05 4.39
CA ASN A 262 38.77 -14.59 5.74
C ASN A 262 39.65 -15.83 5.87
N LEU A 263 39.58 -16.77 4.90
CA LEU A 263 40.47 -17.94 4.88
C LEU A 263 41.95 -17.56 4.76
N ILE A 264 42.27 -16.55 3.93
CA ILE A 264 43.64 -16.04 3.80
C ILE A 264 44.11 -15.42 5.13
N ASN A 265 43.27 -14.61 5.77
CA ASN A 265 43.59 -13.96 7.04
C ASN A 265 43.79 -14.97 8.20
N ASP A 266 43.07 -16.09 8.16
CA ASP A 266 43.17 -17.19 9.13
C ASP A 266 44.39 -18.11 8.90
N GLY A 267 45.21 -17.85 7.87
CA GLY A 267 46.36 -18.69 7.51
C GLY A 267 45.95 -20.04 6.93
N LYS A 268 44.79 -20.10 6.27
CA LYS A 268 44.25 -21.28 5.59
C LYS A 268 44.35 -21.12 4.07
N GLU A 269 45.53 -20.76 3.56
CA GLU A 269 45.69 -20.47 2.13
C GLU A 269 45.36 -21.68 1.22
N GLU A 270 45.67 -22.91 1.66
CA GLU A 270 45.31 -24.13 0.93
C GLU A 270 43.80 -24.37 0.80
N GLU A 271 42.99 -23.84 1.73
CA GLU A 271 41.53 -23.89 1.63
C GLU A 271 41.02 -22.78 0.70
N ALA A 272 41.61 -21.59 0.76
CA ALA A 272 41.28 -20.47 -0.13
C ALA A 272 41.58 -20.78 -1.61
N GLU A 273 42.67 -21.49 -1.92
CA GLU A 273 43.02 -21.91 -3.28
C GLU A 273 42.03 -22.90 -3.91
N LYS A 274 41.20 -23.56 -3.09
CA LYS A 274 40.15 -24.48 -3.58
C LYS A 274 38.88 -23.74 -3.98
N LEU A 275 38.69 -22.50 -3.54
CA LEU A 275 37.56 -21.67 -3.93
C LEU A 275 37.79 -21.09 -5.32
N GLU A 276 36.70 -20.89 -6.05
CA GLU A 276 36.74 -20.12 -7.30
C GLU A 276 37.04 -18.66 -6.96
N LYS A 277 38.16 -18.13 -7.46
CA LYS A 277 38.57 -16.75 -7.20
C LYS A 277 37.56 -15.77 -7.82
N PRO A 278 36.94 -14.89 -7.04
CA PRO A 278 36.08 -13.86 -7.58
C PRO A 278 36.86 -12.94 -8.53
N ASP A 279 36.36 -12.77 -9.75
CA ASP A 279 36.97 -11.91 -10.77
C ASP A 279 36.50 -10.46 -10.58
N PRO A 280 37.41 -9.50 -10.27
CA PRO A 280 37.04 -8.10 -10.13
C PRO A 280 36.45 -7.48 -11.40
N ASP A 281 36.90 -7.92 -12.58
CA ASP A 281 36.42 -7.38 -13.87
C ASP A 281 34.94 -7.74 -14.09
N VAL A 282 34.51 -8.91 -13.60
CA VAL A 282 33.10 -9.31 -13.61
C VAL A 282 32.27 -8.39 -12.73
N LYS A 283 32.72 -8.10 -11.51
CA LYS A 283 32.02 -7.19 -10.59
C LYS A 283 31.90 -5.79 -11.19
N GLU A 284 32.99 -5.23 -11.72
CA GLU A 284 32.98 -3.90 -12.34
C GLU A 284 31.96 -3.82 -13.49
N LYS A 285 31.86 -4.88 -14.30
CA LYS A 285 30.87 -4.96 -15.38
C LYS A 285 29.43 -4.99 -14.84
N LEU A 286 29.16 -5.78 -13.80
CA LEU A 286 27.83 -5.86 -13.18
C LEU A 286 27.43 -4.51 -12.57
N GLU A 287 28.33 -3.86 -11.83
CA GLU A 287 28.10 -2.55 -11.22
C GLU A 287 27.84 -1.47 -12.28
N LYS A 288 28.56 -1.53 -13.41
CA LYS A 288 28.32 -0.64 -14.54
C LYS A 288 26.91 -0.83 -15.13
N GLU A 289 26.49 -2.07 -15.34
CA GLU A 289 25.15 -2.39 -15.89
C GLU A 289 24.04 -1.95 -14.92
N VAL A 290 24.20 -2.18 -13.63
CA VAL A 290 23.30 -1.66 -12.57
C VAL A 290 23.19 -0.14 -12.66
N ASN A 291 24.30 0.57 -12.79
CA ASN A 291 24.29 2.03 -12.89
C ASN A 291 23.59 2.53 -14.15
N GLU A 292 23.79 1.88 -15.30
CA GLU A 292 23.11 2.21 -16.56
C GLU A 292 21.59 2.02 -16.44
N ILE A 293 21.15 0.90 -15.87
CA ILE A 293 19.72 0.63 -15.64
C ILE A 293 19.14 1.63 -14.63
N GLN A 294 19.85 1.92 -13.53
CA GLN A 294 19.41 2.88 -12.52
C GLN A 294 19.19 4.28 -13.13
N GLN A 295 20.11 4.75 -13.97
CA GLN A 295 19.94 6.03 -14.67
C GLN A 295 18.71 6.03 -15.59
N TRP A 296 18.49 4.93 -16.32
CA TRP A 296 17.31 4.79 -17.17
C TRP A 296 16.01 4.81 -16.35
N LEU A 297 15.96 4.12 -15.21
CA LEU A 297 14.79 4.08 -14.33
C LEU A 297 14.46 5.48 -13.81
N GLU A 298 15.44 6.23 -13.30
CA GLU A 298 15.20 7.59 -12.79
C GLU A 298 14.66 8.53 -13.87
N ILE A 299 15.25 8.50 -15.08
CA ILE A 299 14.77 9.32 -16.20
C ILE A 299 13.33 8.95 -16.57
N ASN A 300 13.01 7.66 -16.67
CA ASN A 300 11.67 7.22 -17.06
C ASN A 300 10.62 7.52 -15.98
N LYS A 301 10.99 7.40 -14.70
CA LYS A 301 10.14 7.80 -13.58
C LYS A 301 9.83 9.31 -13.64
N GLU A 302 10.84 10.15 -13.86
CA GLU A 302 10.66 11.60 -13.97
C GLU A 302 9.80 11.97 -15.19
N GLU A 303 10.05 11.39 -16.36
CA GLU A 303 9.23 11.61 -17.56
C GLU A 303 7.77 11.16 -17.37
N ALA A 304 7.55 10.04 -16.67
CA ALA A 304 6.22 9.57 -16.34
C ALA A 304 5.49 10.53 -15.38
N MET A 305 6.19 11.10 -14.41
CA MET A 305 5.65 12.14 -13.53
C MET A 305 5.26 13.41 -14.30
N GLN A 306 6.16 13.93 -15.13
CA GLN A 306 5.90 15.11 -15.96
C GLN A 306 4.70 14.88 -16.90
N ARG A 307 4.55 13.67 -17.43
CA ARG A 307 3.40 13.30 -18.26
C ARG A 307 2.11 13.29 -17.46
N GLY A 308 2.14 12.78 -16.24
CA GLY A 308 0.99 12.73 -15.33
C GLY A 308 0.63 14.08 -14.71
N ASP A 309 1.52 15.06 -14.71
CA ASP A 309 1.21 16.43 -14.29
C ASP A 309 0.30 17.17 -15.31
N VAL A 310 -0.01 16.54 -16.44
CA VAL A 310 -0.96 17.01 -17.45
C VAL A 310 -2.26 16.21 -17.36
N ALA A 311 -3.31 16.80 -16.82
CA ALA A 311 -4.61 16.15 -16.57
C ALA A 311 -5.20 15.33 -17.75
N PRO A 312 -5.24 15.85 -18.99
CA PRO A 312 -5.70 15.06 -20.14
C PRO A 312 -4.96 13.73 -20.36
N ASN A 313 -3.67 13.66 -20.00
CA ASN A 313 -2.89 12.43 -20.15
C ASN A 313 -3.34 11.35 -19.17
N ARG A 314 -3.71 11.72 -17.94
CA ARG A 314 -4.25 10.76 -16.95
C ARG A 314 -5.54 10.13 -17.45
N ALA A 315 -6.47 10.97 -17.91
CA ALA A 315 -7.73 10.51 -18.49
C ALA A 315 -7.50 9.59 -19.70
N LYS A 316 -6.57 9.96 -20.58
CA LYS A 316 -6.20 9.15 -21.75
C LYS A 316 -5.66 7.77 -21.35
N GLU A 317 -4.77 7.69 -20.36
CA GLU A 317 -4.20 6.43 -19.88
C GLU A 317 -5.28 5.46 -19.39
N VAL A 318 -6.31 5.99 -18.73
CA VAL A 318 -7.42 5.19 -18.19
C VAL A 318 -8.60 5.04 -19.16
N GLY A 319 -8.47 5.54 -20.38
CA GLY A 319 -9.50 5.44 -21.42
C GLY A 319 -10.76 6.26 -21.14
N ARG A 320 -10.64 7.37 -20.39
CA ARG A 320 -11.73 8.29 -20.04
C ARG A 320 -11.71 9.52 -20.95
N GLU A 321 -12.89 10.04 -21.31
CA GLU A 321 -13.00 11.36 -21.95
C GLU A 321 -12.63 12.47 -20.95
N TRP A 322 -12.05 13.56 -21.45
CA TRP A 322 -11.61 14.69 -20.63
C TRP A 322 -12.04 16.01 -21.26
N GLU A 323 -12.65 16.87 -20.45
CA GLU A 323 -13.01 18.23 -20.82
C GLU A 323 -12.32 19.26 -19.91
N ASP A 324 -12.18 20.49 -20.41
CA ASP A 324 -11.59 21.60 -19.65
C ASP A 324 -12.38 21.84 -18.36
N GLY A 325 -11.75 21.56 -17.21
CA GLY A 325 -12.34 21.73 -15.88
C GLY A 325 -12.57 20.43 -15.12
N ASP A 326 -12.40 19.26 -15.74
CA ASP A 326 -12.54 17.95 -15.09
C ASP A 326 -11.50 17.66 -14.00
N GLY A 327 -10.41 18.45 -13.95
CA GLY A 327 -9.27 18.15 -13.08
C GLY A 327 -8.54 16.88 -13.53
N PHE A 328 -7.87 16.21 -12.57
CA PHE A 328 -7.01 15.05 -12.82
C PHE A 328 -7.77 13.70 -12.91
#